data_AF-A0A2E7CL91-F1
#
_entry.id   AF-A0A2E7CL91-F1
#
_cell.length_a   1.000
_cell.length_b   1.000
_cell.length_c   1.000
_cell.angle_alpha   90.00
_cell.angle_beta   90.00
_cell.angle_gamma   90.00
#
_symmetry.space_group_name_H-M   'P 1'
#
loop_
_entity.id
_entity.type
_entity.pdbx_description
1 polymer ?
#
loop_
_entity_poly.entity_id
_entity_poly.type
_entity_poly.pdbx_seq_one_letter_code
_entity_poly.pdbx_strand_id
1 'polypeptide(L)'
;MLTSILITFIVLGLLGWIMSMPNRLQRLTTESIKTNDLDKLINELKRHPEELRMRSFDKVLSQMWEAQAYSLCAQCLQHLFEDNAFAPKGHRWIKRILEEQPQIGHNLLSPDLIDQYQPALAAQCDAGG
;
A
#
# COMPACT_ATOMS: atom_id res chain seq x y z
N MET A 1 -35.65 13.45 -24.87
CA MET A 1 -34.24 13.58 -25.32
C MET A 1 -33.36 14.44 -24.40
N LEU A 2 -33.90 15.36 -23.59
CA LEU A 2 -33.11 16.21 -22.67
C LEU A 2 -32.62 15.50 -21.39
N THR A 3 -33.26 14.41 -20.95
CA THR A 3 -32.93 13.71 -19.70
C THR A 3 -31.70 12.80 -19.80
N SER A 4 -31.39 12.24 -20.97
CA SER A 4 -30.21 11.36 -21.16
C SER A 4 -28.87 12.11 -21.16
N ILE A 5 -28.87 13.39 -21.53
CA ILE A 5 -27.65 14.19 -21.59
C ILE A 5 -27.19 14.54 -20.17
N LEU A 6 -28.12 14.87 -19.26
CA LEU A 6 -27.83 15.28 -17.89
C LEU A 6 -27.22 14.14 -17.05
N ILE A 7 -27.68 12.90 -17.22
CA ILE A 7 -27.12 11.73 -16.52
C ILE A 7 -25.68 11.46 -16.98
N THR A 8 -25.40 11.66 -18.27
CA THR A 8 -24.07 11.40 -18.85
C THR A 8 -23.02 12.35 -18.27
N PHE A 9 -23.35 13.63 -18.07
CA PHE A 9 -22.43 14.59 -17.45
C PHE A 9 -22.17 14.32 -15.96
N ILE A 10 -23.16 13.84 -15.22
CA ILE A 10 -22.98 13.49 -13.80
C ILE A 10 -22.07 12.27 -13.64
N VAL A 11 -22.24 11.25 -14.49
CA VAL A 11 -21.38 10.05 -14.50
C VAL A 11 -19.95 10.38 -14.94
N LEU A 12 -19.78 11.23 -15.96
CA LEU A 12 -18.45 11.70 -16.40
C LEU A 12 -17.77 12.61 -15.36
N GLY A 13 -18.54 13.46 -14.66
CA GLY A 13 -18.02 14.28 -13.56
C GLY A 13 -17.53 13.44 -12.38
N LEU A 14 -18.27 12.39 -12.01
CA LEU A 14 -17.89 11.45 -10.96
C LEU A 14 -16.67 10.58 -11.37
N LEU A 15 -16.60 10.12 -12.62
CA LEU A 15 -15.46 9.36 -13.13
C LEU A 15 -14.18 10.21 -13.22
N GLY A 16 -14.29 11.47 -13.64
CA GLY A 16 -13.18 12.41 -13.69
C GLY A 16 -12.62 12.73 -12.30
N TRP A 17 -13.48 12.80 -11.29
CA TRP A 17 -13.03 13.06 -9.92
C TRP A 17 -12.31 11.84 -9.31
N ILE A 18 -12.79 10.63 -9.58
CA ILE A 18 -12.16 9.36 -9.17
C ILE A 18 -10.78 9.16 -9.82
N MET A 19 -10.56 9.66 -11.04
CA MET A 19 -9.25 9.59 -11.72
C MET A 19 -8.22 10.63 -11.26
N SER A 20 -8.58 11.62 -10.43
CA SER A 20 -7.69 12.75 -10.11
C SER A 20 -6.82 12.59 -8.85
N MET A 21 -7.20 11.74 -7.90
CA MET A 21 -6.37 11.43 -6.71
C MET A 21 -5.22 10.41 -6.89
N PRO A 22 -5.22 9.43 -7.84
CA PRO A 22 -4.17 8.41 -7.90
C PRO A 22 -2.81 8.89 -8.41
N ASN A 23 -2.72 10.03 -9.10
CA ASN A 23 -1.48 10.44 -9.77
C ASN A 23 -0.34 10.81 -8.81
N ARG A 24 -0.64 11.40 -7.64
CA ARG A 24 0.42 11.87 -6.75
C ARG A 24 1.11 10.74 -6.00
N LEU A 25 0.35 9.83 -5.38
CA LEU A 25 0.93 8.67 -4.71
C LEU A 25 1.66 7.78 -5.71
N GLN A 26 1.07 7.48 -6.87
CA GLN A 26 1.73 6.67 -7.88
C GLN A 26 3.03 7.31 -8.40
N ARG A 27 3.04 8.64 -8.60
CA ARG A 27 4.24 9.38 -8.96
C ARG A 27 5.30 9.28 -7.86
N LEU A 28 4.92 9.47 -6.59
CA LEU A 28 5.84 9.35 -5.46
C LEU A 28 6.37 7.92 -5.32
N THR A 29 5.55 6.89 -5.46
CA THR A 29 6.00 5.49 -5.49
C THR A 29 7.03 5.26 -6.60
N THR A 30 6.75 5.76 -7.81
CA THR A 30 7.66 5.63 -8.94
C THR A 30 8.97 6.39 -8.71
N GLU A 31 8.90 7.59 -8.13
CA GLU A 31 10.07 8.37 -7.74
C GLU A 31 10.89 7.59 -6.70
N SER A 32 10.26 7.11 -5.63
CA SER A 32 10.89 6.31 -4.59
C SER A 32 11.55 5.04 -5.12
N ILE A 33 10.93 4.35 -6.08
CA ILE A 33 11.54 3.17 -6.74
C ILE A 33 12.81 3.57 -7.51
N LYS A 34 12.81 4.73 -8.18
CA LYS A 34 13.96 5.20 -8.96
C LYS A 34 15.09 5.75 -8.11
N THR A 35 14.76 6.45 -7.03
CA THR A 35 15.72 7.15 -6.17
C THR A 35 16.11 6.33 -4.93
N ASN A 36 15.41 5.23 -4.67
CA ASN A 36 15.54 4.43 -3.45
C ASN A 36 15.32 5.25 -2.16
N ASP A 37 14.44 6.25 -2.23
CA ASP A 37 14.12 7.19 -1.14
C ASP A 37 12.62 7.17 -0.85
N LEU A 38 12.24 6.77 0.36
CA LEU A 38 10.85 6.63 0.79
C LEU A 38 10.30 7.87 1.51
N ASP A 39 11.14 8.85 1.86
CA ASP A 39 10.78 9.90 2.82
C ASP A 39 9.56 10.70 2.36
N LYS A 40 9.54 11.13 1.09
CA LYS A 40 8.42 11.90 0.53
C LYS A 40 7.13 11.07 0.45
N LEU A 41 7.27 9.78 0.15
CA LEU A 41 6.14 8.88 -0.01
C LEU A 41 5.51 8.57 1.35
N ILE A 42 6.32 8.21 2.35
CA ILE A 42 5.86 7.94 3.72
C ILE A 42 5.23 9.20 4.31
N ASN A 43 5.85 10.37 4.15
CA ASN A 43 5.26 11.63 4.62
C ASN A 43 3.90 11.92 3.98
N GLU A 44 3.72 11.60 2.70
CA GLU A 44 2.42 11.74 2.04
C GLU A 44 1.39 10.72 2.55
N LEU A 45 1.80 9.46 2.74
CA LEU A 45 0.94 8.41 3.29
C LEU A 45 0.48 8.75 4.72
N LYS A 46 1.36 9.29 5.56
CA LYS A 46 1.01 9.69 6.94
C LYS A 46 -0.02 10.82 7.00
N ARG A 47 -0.10 11.67 5.96
CA ARG A 47 -1.13 12.73 5.86
C ARG A 47 -2.53 12.19 5.55
N HIS A 48 -2.64 10.96 5.07
CA HIS A 48 -3.94 10.37 4.82
C HIS A 48 -4.66 10.06 6.14
N PRO A 49 -6.00 10.24 6.21
CA PRO A 49 -6.80 9.76 7.33
C PRO A 49 -6.59 8.25 7.55
N GLU A 50 -6.65 7.80 8.80
CA GLU A 50 -6.36 6.39 9.17
C GLU A 50 -7.12 5.37 8.31
N GLU A 51 -8.42 5.61 8.09
CA GLU A 51 -9.31 4.79 7.26
C GLU A 51 -8.81 4.60 5.81
N LEU A 52 -8.18 5.64 5.24
CA LEU A 52 -7.66 5.64 3.88
C LEU A 52 -6.18 5.29 3.80
N ARG A 53 -5.45 5.51 4.89
CA ARG A 53 -4.01 5.27 4.99
C ARG A 53 -3.69 3.82 4.68
N MET A 54 -4.42 2.89 5.28
CA MET A 54 -4.21 1.45 5.06
C MET A 54 -4.41 1.03 3.60
N ARG A 55 -5.46 1.55 2.94
CA ARG A 55 -5.69 1.30 1.50
C ARG A 55 -4.59 1.92 0.64
N SER A 56 -4.06 3.06 1.06
CA SER A 56 -3.00 3.77 0.34
C SER A 56 -1.66 3.01 0.44
N PHE A 57 -1.31 2.52 1.63
CA PHE A 57 -0.15 1.63 1.81
C PHE A 57 -0.27 0.36 0.98
N ASP A 58 -1.41 -0.33 1.03
CA ASP A 58 -1.63 -1.57 0.27
C ASP A 58 -1.42 -1.36 -1.25
N LYS A 59 -1.89 -0.23 -1.78
CA LYS A 59 -1.66 0.14 -3.18
C LYS A 59 -0.19 0.41 -3.48
N VAL A 60 0.50 1.13 -2.61
CA VAL A 60 1.94 1.44 -2.76
C VAL A 60 2.78 0.17 -2.70
N LEU A 61 2.53 -0.71 -1.72
CA LEU A 61 3.21 -1.99 -1.57
C LEU A 61 2.97 -2.88 -2.79
N SER A 62 1.74 -2.91 -3.32
CA SER A 62 1.42 -3.63 -4.56
C SER A 62 2.25 -3.12 -5.75
N GLN A 63 2.33 -1.79 -5.94
CA GLN A 63 3.12 -1.20 -7.03
C GLN A 63 4.61 -1.48 -6.88
N MET A 64 5.16 -1.40 -5.66
CA MET A 64 6.56 -1.76 -5.40
C MET A 64 6.82 -3.24 -5.68
N TRP A 65 5.87 -4.11 -5.31
CA TRP A 65 5.96 -5.55 -5.56
C TRP A 65 5.96 -5.89 -7.05
N GLU A 66 5.02 -5.31 -7.80
CA GLU A 66 4.92 -5.47 -9.26
C GLU A 66 6.16 -4.96 -9.99
N ALA A 67 6.76 -3.88 -9.48
CA ALA A 67 8.04 -3.35 -9.98
C ALA A 67 9.27 -4.13 -9.51
N GLN A 68 9.09 -5.24 -8.77
CA GLN A 68 10.16 -6.07 -8.17
C GLN A 68 11.09 -5.29 -7.22
N ALA A 69 10.62 -4.16 -6.69
CA ALA A 69 11.32 -3.34 -5.71
C ALA A 69 11.14 -3.88 -4.28
N TYR A 70 11.47 -5.17 -4.07
CA TYR A 70 11.17 -5.90 -2.84
C TYR A 70 11.81 -5.30 -1.58
N SER A 71 13.05 -4.80 -1.69
CA SER A 71 13.74 -4.16 -0.56
C SER A 71 13.03 -2.89 -0.11
N LEU A 72 12.57 -2.06 -1.05
CA LEU A 72 11.76 -0.87 -0.77
C LEU A 72 10.40 -1.24 -0.21
N CYS A 73 9.80 -2.32 -0.70
CA CYS A 73 8.54 -2.84 -0.16
C CYS A 73 8.68 -3.21 1.32
N ALA A 74 9.76 -3.92 1.69
CA ALA A 74 10.06 -4.29 3.08
C ALA A 74 10.31 -3.06 3.99
N GLN A 75 11.03 -2.05 3.49
CA GLN A 75 11.25 -0.80 4.23
C GLN A 75 9.96 0.01 4.39
N CYS A 76 9.15 0.11 3.34
CA CYS A 76 7.85 0.76 3.39
C CYS A 76 6.89 0.07 4.37
N LEU A 77 6.95 -1.26 4.45
CA LEU A 77 6.16 -2.06 5.38
C LEU A 77 6.53 -1.82 6.85
N GLN A 78 7.80 -1.56 7.15
CA GLN A 78 8.22 -1.21 8.52
C GLN A 78 7.54 0.07 9.00
N HIS A 79 7.50 1.10 8.16
CA HIS A 79 6.82 2.35 8.49
C HIS A 79 5.30 2.18 8.68
N LEU A 80 4.68 1.21 8.00
CA LEU A 80 3.28 0.86 8.25
C LEU A 80 3.09 0.28 9.65
N PHE A 81 4.00 -0.59 10.10
CA PHE A 81 3.93 -1.26 11.39
C PHE A 81 4.26 -0.36 12.57
N GLU A 82 5.17 0.61 12.39
CA GLU A 82 5.44 1.65 13.38
C GLU A 82 4.17 2.41 13.78
N ASP A 83 3.31 2.70 12.81
CA ASP A 83 2.08 3.47 13.03
C ASP A 83 0.86 2.57 13.34
N ASN A 84 0.84 1.31 12.89
CA ASN A 84 -0.33 0.43 13.04
C ASN A 84 -0.01 -1.08 12.98
N ALA A 85 0.65 -1.60 14.02
CA ALA A 85 1.15 -2.98 14.11
C ALA A 85 0.09 -4.11 13.95
N PHE A 86 -1.19 -3.84 14.23
CA PHE A 86 -2.24 -4.87 14.20
C PHE A 86 -3.04 -4.89 12.89
N ALA A 87 -2.62 -4.12 11.88
CA ALA A 87 -3.33 -4.06 10.62
C ALA A 87 -3.27 -5.38 9.84
N PRO A 88 -4.41 -6.06 9.58
CA PRO A 88 -4.41 -7.37 8.90
C PRO A 88 -3.71 -7.36 7.54
N LYS A 89 -3.84 -6.26 6.79
CA LYS A 89 -3.15 -6.08 5.50
C LYS A 89 -1.63 -6.02 5.65
N GLY A 90 -1.12 -5.43 6.73
CA GLY A 90 0.31 -5.44 7.03
C GLY A 90 0.82 -6.86 7.23
N HIS A 91 0.12 -7.66 8.04
CA HIS A 91 0.46 -9.07 8.28
C HIS A 91 0.47 -9.91 7.00
N ARG A 92 -0.47 -9.66 6.07
CA ARG A 92 -0.47 -10.29 4.74
C ARG A 92 0.80 -9.97 3.93
N TRP A 93 1.26 -8.72 3.97
CA TRP A 93 2.50 -8.32 3.29
C TRP A 93 3.74 -8.94 3.92
N ILE A 94 3.79 -9.06 5.25
CA ILE A 94 4.88 -9.78 5.94
C ILE A 94 4.91 -11.24 5.47
N LYS A 95 3.77 -11.94 5.53
CA LYS A 95 3.64 -13.33 5.07
C LYS A 95 4.19 -13.46 3.65
N ARG A 96 3.75 -12.59 2.74
CA ARG A 96 4.15 -12.60 1.34
C ARG A 96 5.66 -12.41 1.15
N ILE A 97 6.26 -11.46 1.87
CA ILE A 97 7.72 -11.24 1.81
C ILE A 97 8.47 -12.47 2.32
N LEU A 98 8.04 -13.05 3.43
CA LEU A 98 8.69 -14.23 4.01
C LEU A 98 8.54 -15.49 3.13
N GLU A 99 7.41 -15.65 2.44
CA GLU A 99 7.15 -16.80 1.56
C GLU A 99 7.81 -16.65 0.17
N GLU A 100 7.71 -15.47 -0.46
CA GLU A 100 8.19 -15.26 -1.84
C GLU A 100 9.63 -14.73 -1.91
N GLN A 101 10.11 -14.01 -0.89
CA GLN A 101 11.46 -13.38 -0.85
C GLN A 101 12.11 -13.52 0.55
N PRO A 102 12.32 -14.75 1.06
CA PRO A 102 12.73 -14.99 2.45
C PRO A 102 14.04 -14.28 2.81
N GLN A 103 15.00 -14.22 1.89
CA GLN A 103 16.28 -13.52 2.12
C GLN A 103 16.11 -12.02 2.36
N ILE A 104 15.12 -11.38 1.73
CA ILE A 104 14.81 -9.96 1.96
C ILE A 104 14.06 -9.80 3.28
N GLY A 105 13.10 -10.70 3.54
CA GLY A 105 12.38 -10.74 4.80
C GLY A 105 13.31 -10.81 6.01
N HIS A 106 14.22 -11.78 6.05
CA HIS A 106 15.13 -11.96 7.18
C HIS A 106 16.20 -10.87 7.33
N ASN A 107 16.59 -10.22 6.23
CA ASN A 107 17.65 -9.20 6.27
C ASN A 107 17.12 -7.78 6.55
N LEU A 108 15.92 -7.46 6.04
CA LEU A 108 15.40 -6.12 6.10
C LEU A 108 14.30 -5.95 7.13
N LEU A 109 13.39 -6.91 7.30
CA LEU A 109 12.35 -6.78 8.33
C LEU A 109 13.01 -6.85 9.70
N SER A 110 12.68 -5.88 10.56
CA SER A 110 13.21 -5.86 11.92
C SER A 110 12.74 -7.10 12.69
N PRO A 111 13.56 -7.63 13.62
CA PRO A 111 13.16 -8.75 14.48
C PRO A 111 11.85 -8.46 15.21
N ASP A 112 11.67 -7.25 15.72
CA ASP A 112 10.43 -6.82 16.40
C ASP A 112 9.18 -6.96 15.52
N LEU A 113 9.30 -6.67 14.22
CA LEU A 113 8.19 -6.77 13.27
C LEU A 113 7.88 -8.23 12.94
N ILE A 114 8.91 -9.09 12.88
CA ILE A 114 8.74 -10.55 12.73
C ILE A 114 8.09 -11.13 13.99
N ASP A 115 8.48 -10.70 15.18
CA ASP A 115 7.89 -11.17 16.45
C ASP A 115 6.43 -10.71 16.60
N GLN A 116 6.09 -9.55 16.05
CA GLN A 116 4.72 -9.05 16.01
C GLN A 116 3.86 -9.72 14.94
N TYR A 117 4.45 -10.44 13.98
CA TYR A 117 3.71 -11.09 12.90
C TYR A 117 2.71 -12.12 13.44
N GLN A 118 1.45 -11.96 13.05
CA GLN A 118 0.36 -12.84 13.42
C GLN A 118 -0.20 -13.53 12.15
N PRO A 119 0.17 -14.80 11.90
CA PRO A 119 -0.33 -15.54 10.74
C PRO A 119 -1.86 -15.60 10.67
N ALA A 120 -2.53 -15.63 11.83
CA ALA A 120 -3.98 -15.60 11.93
C ALA A 120 -4.60 -14.32 11.37
N LEU A 121 -3.95 -13.15 11.53
CA LEU A 121 -4.41 -11.89 10.95
C LEU A 121 -4.19 -11.85 9.43
N ALA A 122 -3.08 -12.42 8.94
CA ALA A 122 -2.84 -12.55 7.51
C ALA A 122 -3.92 -13.42 6.82
N ALA A 123 -4.28 -14.55 7.45
CA ALA A 123 -5.29 -15.47 6.92
C ALA A 123 -6.69 -14.86 6.81
N GLN A 124 -7.05 -13.88 7.64
CA GLN A 124 -8.33 -13.17 7.53
C GLN A 124 -8.47 -12.41 6.20
N CYS A 125 -7.36 -11.91 5.66
CA CYS A 125 -7.37 -11.24 4.36
C CYS A 125 -7.48 -12.23 3.19
N ASP A 126 -7.00 -13.47 3.37
CA ASP A 126 -7.09 -14.52 2.35
C ASP A 126 -8.49 -15.18 2.31
N ALA A 127 -9.19 -15.22 3.46
CA ALA A 127 -10.51 -15.85 3.59
C ALA A 127 -11.71 -14.99 3.12
N GLY A 128 -11.52 -13.68 2.94
CA GLY A 128 -12.57 -12.74 2.54
C GLY A 128 -12.47 -12.25 1.08
N GLY A 129 -11.59 -12.85 0.28
CA GLY A 129 -11.35 -12.51 -1.13
C GLY A 129 -12.20 -13.32 -2.09
#